data_AF-A0A8T2NWS7-F1
#
_entry.id   AF-A0A8T2NWS7-F1
#
_cell.length_a   1.000
_cell.length_b   1.000
_cell.length_c   1.000
_cell.angle_alpha   90.00
_cell.angle_beta   90.00
_cell.angle_gamma   90.00
#
_symmetry.space_group_name_H-M   'P 1'
#
loop_
_entity.id
_entity.type
_entity.pdbx_description
1 polymer ?
#
loop_
_entity_poly.entity_id
_entity_poly.type
_entity_poly.pdbx_seq_one_letter_code
_entity_poly.pdbx_strand_id
1 'polypeptide(L)'
;MVPSHLSLPLPWMAVVGEFFGYSCVPGVKDPAHDPKGKNPKNLCEACIGDDNDRHICANNPRERHFGEAGALRPPETGGGDRWSRAFNGALTETCLPCRCVAENLGDVAFVKHTTVFDNMQGKNQESWAMDLELEDLKLLCPDGTDASPFDHKLCHLAAVPARAVVVRLEDKCRVYKFLERVQVGVELTNDMPAWSCLPE
;
A
#
# COMPACT_ATOMS: atom_id res chain seq x y z
N MET A 1 0.04 22.52 38.62
CA MET A 1 1.38 22.82 38.05
C MET A 1 1.77 21.60 37.21
N VAL A 2 1.74 21.73 35.89
CA VAL A 2 2.20 20.68 34.97
C VAL A 2 3.69 20.92 34.76
N PRO A 3 4.58 19.91 34.89
CA PRO A 3 6.02 20.13 34.79
C PRO A 3 6.43 20.68 33.42
N SER A 4 7.30 21.68 33.43
CA SER A 4 7.82 22.46 32.30
C SER A 4 8.74 21.70 31.33
N HIS A 5 8.68 20.37 31.31
CA HIS A 5 9.50 19.51 30.44
C HIS A 5 8.68 18.80 29.34
N LEU A 6 7.44 19.23 29.07
CA LEU A 6 6.73 18.89 27.83
C LEU A 6 7.34 19.64 26.63
N SER A 7 8.61 19.36 26.36
CA SER A 7 9.34 19.87 25.20
C SER A 7 9.06 18.99 24.00
N LEU A 8 8.03 19.35 23.23
CA LEU A 8 7.59 18.76 21.95
C LEU A 8 7.09 17.31 22.06
N PRO A 9 5.96 16.93 21.42
CA PRO A 9 5.70 15.51 21.21
C PRO A 9 6.90 14.95 20.46
N LEU A 10 7.45 13.84 20.93
CA LEU A 10 8.45 13.09 20.17
C LEU A 10 8.01 13.04 18.70
N PRO A 11 8.92 13.25 17.73
CA PRO A 11 8.55 13.11 16.34
C PRO A 11 7.89 11.74 16.21
N TRP A 12 6.66 11.69 15.73
CA TRP A 12 5.82 10.48 15.76
C TRP A 12 6.54 9.24 15.22
N MET A 13 7.43 9.42 14.23
CA MET A 13 8.30 8.38 13.69
C MET A 13 9.24 7.75 14.71
N ALA A 14 9.73 8.52 15.69
CA ALA A 14 10.53 8.00 16.80
C ALA A 14 9.70 7.09 17.70
N VAL A 15 8.46 7.46 17.99
CA VAL A 15 7.54 6.61 18.79
C VAL A 15 7.22 5.33 18.04
N VAL A 16 6.96 5.41 16.73
CA VAL A 16 6.72 4.22 15.89
C VAL A 16 7.94 3.31 15.86
N GLY A 17 9.15 3.87 15.73
CA GLY A 17 10.39 3.09 15.75
C GLY A 17 10.75 2.51 17.12
N GLU A 18 10.34 3.14 18.23
CA GLU A 18 10.47 2.54 19.57
C GLU A 18 9.49 1.38 19.77
N PHE A 19 8.28 1.49 19.20
CA PHE A 19 7.26 0.45 19.29
C PHE A 19 7.60 -0.77 18.42
N PHE A 20 7.98 -0.54 17.15
CA PHE A 20 8.37 -1.59 16.22
C PHE A 20 9.90 -1.66 16.10
N GLY A 21 10.51 -2.65 16.73
CA GLY A 21 11.97 -2.79 16.76
C GLY A 21 12.63 -3.02 15.40
N TYR A 22 11.92 -3.61 14.43
CA TYR A 22 12.41 -3.92 13.08
C TYR A 22 11.26 -3.73 12.08
N SER A 23 11.46 -2.98 10.99
CA SER A 23 10.39 -2.63 10.06
C SER A 23 10.91 -2.31 8.66
N CYS A 24 10.01 -2.39 7.67
CA CYS A 24 10.22 -1.83 6.34
C CYS A 24 9.15 -0.78 6.04
N VAL A 25 9.55 0.49 6.06
CA VAL A 25 8.73 1.65 5.72
C VAL A 25 9.40 2.38 4.56
N PRO A 26 9.14 1.96 3.31
CA PRO A 26 9.74 2.56 2.13
C PRO A 26 9.55 4.09 2.08
N GLY A 27 10.62 4.82 1.79
CA GLY A 27 10.61 6.28 1.69
C GLY A 27 10.74 7.03 3.01
N VAL A 28 10.77 6.33 4.16
CA VAL A 28 10.87 6.96 5.48
C VAL A 28 12.19 7.71 5.69
N LYS A 29 13.21 7.43 4.88
CA LYS A 29 14.52 8.11 4.91
C LYS A 29 14.72 9.11 3.79
N ASP A 30 13.75 9.25 2.89
CA ASP A 30 13.87 10.19 1.78
C ASP A 30 13.94 11.62 2.33
N PRO A 31 14.70 12.54 1.71
CA PRO A 31 14.77 13.93 2.15
C PRO A 31 13.41 14.64 2.24
N ALA A 32 12.40 14.18 1.50
CA ALA A 32 11.04 14.69 1.57
C ALA A 32 10.31 14.32 2.89
N HIS A 33 10.63 13.18 3.48
CA HIS A 33 9.99 12.65 4.71
C HIS A 33 10.90 12.71 5.94
N ASP A 34 12.23 12.71 5.74
CA ASP A 34 13.23 12.89 6.77
C ASP A 34 14.20 14.05 6.46
N PRO A 35 13.69 15.29 6.30
CA PRO A 35 14.53 16.43 5.95
C PRO A 35 15.59 16.76 7.02
N LYS A 36 15.46 16.20 8.23
CA LYS A 36 16.35 16.43 9.37
C LYS A 36 17.21 15.20 9.73
N GLY A 37 17.07 14.09 9.01
CA GLY A 37 17.79 12.85 9.30
C GLY A 37 17.50 12.25 10.69
N LYS A 38 16.29 12.47 11.22
CA LYS A 38 15.89 12.09 12.58
C LYS A 38 15.03 10.83 12.64
N ASN A 39 14.54 10.32 11.53
CA ASN A 39 13.74 9.11 11.57
C ASN A 39 14.62 7.94 12.07
N PRO A 40 14.10 7.00 12.87
CA PRO A 40 14.86 5.85 13.36
C PRO A 40 15.38 4.94 12.24
N LYS A 41 16.55 4.32 12.42
CA LYS A 41 17.18 3.46 11.38
C LYS A 41 16.41 2.17 11.15
N ASN A 42 15.87 1.60 12.22
CA ASN A 42 15.09 0.36 12.23
C ASN A 42 13.83 0.39 11.35
N LEU A 43 13.37 1.57 10.94
CA LEU A 43 12.24 1.69 10.00
C LEU A 43 12.57 1.23 8.57
N CYS A 44 13.84 1.02 8.23
CA CYS A 44 14.26 0.50 6.92
C CYS A 44 15.01 -0.84 7.01
N GLU A 45 15.18 -1.39 8.21
CA GLU A 45 16.09 -2.54 8.39
C GLU A 45 15.51 -3.84 7.81
N ALA A 46 14.18 -3.95 7.67
CA ALA A 46 13.51 -5.07 7.02
C ALA A 46 13.35 -4.92 5.50
N CYS A 47 13.77 -3.79 4.92
CA CYS A 47 13.68 -3.57 3.48
C CYS A 47 14.83 -4.26 2.74
N ILE A 48 14.57 -4.76 1.54
CA ILE A 48 15.51 -5.63 0.80
C ILE A 48 15.95 -5.08 -0.55
N GLY A 49 15.40 -3.96 -1.01
CA GLY A 49 15.77 -3.34 -2.27
C GLY A 49 15.48 -4.20 -3.51
N ASP A 50 16.24 -3.95 -4.58
CA ASP A 50 16.19 -4.69 -5.84
C ASP A 50 17.06 -5.96 -5.81
N ASP A 51 17.14 -6.69 -6.93
CA ASP A 51 17.94 -7.94 -7.02
C ASP A 51 19.46 -7.71 -6.92
N ASN A 52 19.90 -6.45 -6.95
CA ASN A 52 21.32 -6.07 -6.81
C ASN A 52 21.58 -5.39 -5.45
N ASP A 53 20.69 -5.55 -4.47
CA ASP A 53 20.74 -4.91 -3.15
C ASP A 53 20.82 -3.37 -3.21
N ARG A 54 20.30 -2.77 -4.28
CA ARG A 54 20.16 -1.31 -4.41
C ARG A 54 18.74 -0.88 -4.10
N HIS A 55 18.54 0.43 -3.94
CA HIS A 55 17.21 1.00 -3.70
C HIS A 55 16.50 0.47 -2.45
N ILE A 56 17.28 -0.02 -1.47
CA ILE A 56 16.78 -0.43 -0.16
C ILE A 56 16.02 0.73 0.48
N CYS A 57 14.78 0.47 0.87
CA CYS A 57 13.86 1.43 1.48
C CYS A 57 13.50 2.62 0.58
N ALA A 58 13.66 2.51 -0.74
CA ALA A 58 13.29 3.58 -1.65
C ALA A 58 11.76 3.68 -1.81
N ASN A 59 11.24 4.90 -1.92
CA ASN A 59 9.80 5.17 -2.18
C ASN A 59 9.42 4.91 -3.64
N ASN A 60 9.72 3.73 -4.18
CA ASN A 60 9.39 3.35 -5.54
C ASN A 60 9.41 1.83 -5.73
N PRO A 61 8.82 1.33 -6.83
CA PRO A 61 8.81 -0.08 -7.23
C PRO A 61 10.11 -0.89 -7.21
N ARG A 62 11.28 -0.26 -7.15
CA ARG A 62 12.55 -1.01 -7.10
C ARG A 62 12.79 -1.63 -5.73
N GLU A 63 12.17 -1.07 -4.69
CA GLU A 63 12.07 -1.74 -3.40
C GLU A 63 10.99 -2.83 -3.48
N ARG A 64 11.39 -4.08 -3.27
CA ARG A 64 10.48 -5.24 -3.37
C ARG A 64 9.41 -5.29 -2.29
N HIS A 65 9.50 -4.49 -1.22
CA HIS A 65 8.45 -4.33 -0.22
C HIS A 65 7.62 -3.03 -0.38
N PHE A 66 7.76 -2.32 -1.51
CA PHE A 66 7.07 -1.05 -1.75
C PHE A 66 5.65 -1.17 -2.31
N GLY A 67 4.66 -0.66 -1.55
CA GLY A 67 3.30 -0.45 -2.03
C GLY A 67 2.39 -1.68 -1.91
N GLU A 68 1.10 -1.50 -2.16
CA GLU A 68 0.08 -2.58 -2.09
C GLU A 68 -0.18 -3.26 -3.43
N ALA A 69 0.20 -2.59 -4.52
CA ALA A 69 0.03 -3.09 -5.87
C ALA A 69 1.38 -3.61 -6.33
N GLY A 70 1.37 -4.82 -6.92
CA GLY A 70 2.49 -5.31 -7.72
C GLY A 70 2.91 -4.21 -8.68
N ALA A 71 4.01 -3.57 -8.35
CA ALA A 71 4.69 -2.81 -9.36
C ALA A 71 5.09 -3.84 -10.39
N LEU A 72 4.49 -3.77 -11.58
CA LEU A 72 4.95 -4.50 -12.75
C LEU A 72 6.45 -4.28 -12.80
N ARG A 73 7.21 -5.30 -12.38
CA ARG A 73 8.66 -5.33 -12.55
C ARG A 73 8.84 -5.36 -14.05
N PRO A 74 9.28 -4.27 -14.71
CA PRO A 74 9.65 -4.44 -16.10
C PRO A 74 10.79 -5.47 -16.11
N PRO A 75 10.72 -6.52 -16.92
CA PRO A 75 11.87 -7.39 -17.08
C PRO A 75 13.05 -6.52 -17.52
N GLU A 76 14.15 -6.56 -16.77
CA GLU A 76 15.41 -5.94 -17.15
C GLU A 76 16.05 -6.76 -18.28
N THR A 77 15.40 -6.78 -19.45
CA THR A 77 16.01 -7.20 -20.72
C THR A 77 15.43 -6.33 -21.82
N GLY A 78 16.30 -5.56 -22.47
CA GLY A 78 15.91 -4.42 -23.30
C GLY A 78 15.05 -4.70 -24.53
N GLY A 79 14.46 -3.62 -25.04
CA GLY A 79 13.91 -3.49 -26.38
C GLY A 79 12.38 -3.49 -26.47
N GLY A 80 11.80 -2.38 -26.94
CA GLY A 80 10.51 -2.37 -27.62
C GLY A 80 9.27 -2.08 -26.76
N ASP A 81 8.80 -0.85 -26.84
CA ASP A 81 7.40 -0.41 -26.85
C ASP A 81 6.32 -1.50 -26.67
N ARG A 82 5.72 -1.55 -25.46
CA ARG A 82 4.36 -2.10 -25.26
C ARG A 82 3.67 -1.54 -24.01
N TRP A 83 3.38 -0.24 -24.01
CA TRP A 83 2.47 0.39 -23.04
C TRP A 83 0.97 0.24 -23.41
N SER A 84 0.62 -0.63 -24.36
CA SER A 84 -0.74 -0.68 -24.93
C SER A 84 -1.52 -1.98 -24.68
N ARG A 85 -1.09 -2.84 -23.75
CA ARG A 85 -1.87 -4.03 -23.35
C ARG A 85 -1.72 -4.33 -21.86
N ALA A 86 -2.35 -3.51 -21.02
CA ALA A 86 -2.76 -3.86 -19.67
C ALA A 86 -3.85 -2.89 -19.17
N PHE A 87 -4.89 -2.70 -19.97
CA PHE A 87 -6.17 -2.13 -19.50
C PHE A 87 -7.26 -3.11 -19.92
N ASN A 88 -7.36 -4.20 -19.15
CA ASN A 88 -8.52 -5.08 -19.05
C ASN A 88 -8.29 -6.06 -17.89
N GLY A 89 -8.90 -5.78 -16.73
CA GLY A 89 -9.42 -6.82 -15.85
C GLY A 89 -8.49 -7.65 -14.97
N ALA A 90 -7.25 -7.26 -14.68
CA ALA A 90 -6.44 -7.95 -13.67
C ALA A 90 -5.53 -6.98 -12.91
N LEU A 91 -6.05 -6.39 -11.83
CA LEU A 91 -5.22 -5.91 -10.73
C LEU A 91 -4.82 -7.15 -9.93
N THR A 92 -3.76 -7.86 -10.30
CA THR A 92 -3.10 -8.71 -9.30
C THR A 92 -2.41 -7.73 -8.35
N GLU A 93 -3.11 -7.28 -7.32
CA GLU A 93 -2.54 -6.45 -6.25
C GLU A 93 -1.51 -7.28 -5.49
N THR A 94 -0.31 -7.46 -6.03
CA THR A 94 0.74 -8.22 -5.35
C THR A 94 1.02 -7.62 -3.97
N CYS A 95 0.82 -8.39 -2.91
CA CYS A 95 0.95 -7.94 -1.53
C CYS A 95 2.43 -7.93 -1.13
N LEU A 96 3.13 -6.85 -1.47
CA LEU A 96 4.55 -6.68 -1.15
C LEU A 96 4.82 -6.55 0.37
N PRO A 97 3.89 -6.05 1.21
CA PRO A 97 4.00 -6.18 2.66
C PRO A 97 3.76 -7.61 3.16
N CYS A 98 2.85 -8.38 2.53
CA CYS A 98 2.69 -9.80 2.88
C CYS A 98 3.94 -10.58 2.51
N ARG A 99 4.64 -10.21 1.44
CA ARG A 99 5.95 -10.77 1.09
C ARG A 99 6.97 -10.58 2.22
N CYS A 100 7.02 -9.41 2.84
CA CYS A 100 7.89 -9.16 4.01
C CYS A 100 7.57 -10.14 5.16
N VAL A 101 6.28 -10.40 5.42
CA VAL A 101 5.85 -11.36 6.43
C VAL A 101 6.17 -12.82 6.03
N ALA A 102 5.86 -13.19 4.78
CA ALA A 102 6.11 -14.52 4.23
C ALA A 102 7.61 -14.88 4.19
N GLU A 103 8.47 -13.91 3.90
CA GLU A 103 9.93 -14.06 3.92
C GLU A 103 10.51 -14.03 5.35
N ASN A 104 9.66 -14.00 6.40
CA ASN A 104 10.03 -13.92 7.82
C ASN A 104 10.87 -12.69 8.18
N LEU A 105 10.67 -11.59 7.47
CA LEU A 105 11.33 -10.29 7.71
C LEU A 105 10.47 -9.35 8.56
N GLY A 106 9.21 -9.72 8.83
CA GLY A 106 8.34 -9.01 9.76
C GLY A 106 7.18 -9.89 10.24
N ASP A 107 6.63 -9.57 11.41
CA ASP A 107 5.57 -10.38 12.03
C ASP A 107 4.16 -9.87 11.69
N VAL A 108 4.04 -8.59 11.31
CA VAL A 108 2.75 -7.91 11.08
C VAL A 108 2.85 -7.05 9.83
N ALA A 109 1.82 -7.12 8.98
CA ALA A 109 1.67 -6.25 7.82
C ALA A 109 0.36 -5.44 7.89
N PHE A 110 0.45 -4.15 7.58
CA PHE A 110 -0.72 -3.28 7.44
C PHE A 110 -1.11 -3.20 5.96
N VAL A 111 -2.23 -3.82 5.60
CA VAL A 111 -2.71 -3.93 4.21
C VAL A 111 -4.23 -3.78 4.14
N LYS A 112 -4.76 -3.56 2.94
CA LYS A 112 -6.21 -3.64 2.70
C LYS A 112 -6.69 -5.07 2.77
N HIS A 113 -7.96 -5.22 3.12
CA HIS A 113 -8.64 -6.52 3.16
C HIS A 113 -8.65 -7.23 1.80
N THR A 114 -8.71 -6.52 0.68
CA THR A 114 -8.72 -7.11 -0.67
C THR A 114 -7.36 -7.73 -1.04
N THR A 115 -6.28 -7.05 -0.67
CA THR A 115 -4.91 -7.38 -1.07
C THR A 115 -4.50 -8.79 -0.60
N VAL A 116 -5.00 -9.24 0.54
CA VAL A 116 -4.79 -10.60 1.05
C VAL A 116 -5.35 -11.65 0.06
N PHE A 117 -6.59 -11.47 -0.41
CA PHE A 117 -7.27 -12.41 -1.32
C PHE A 117 -6.79 -12.38 -2.78
N ASP A 118 -6.12 -11.30 -3.18
CA ASP A 118 -5.55 -11.16 -4.52
C ASP A 118 -4.22 -11.92 -4.67
N ASN A 119 -3.61 -12.33 -3.56
CA ASN A 119 -2.33 -13.04 -3.54
C ASN A 119 -2.41 -14.53 -3.25
N MET A 120 -3.57 -15.02 -2.83
CA MET A 120 -3.73 -16.40 -2.36
C MET A 120 -4.50 -17.26 -3.37
N GLN A 121 -4.53 -18.58 -3.13
CA GLN A 121 -5.19 -19.58 -3.99
C GLN A 121 -4.57 -19.67 -5.40
N GLY A 122 -3.25 -19.55 -5.51
CA GLY A 122 -2.54 -19.67 -6.80
C GLY A 122 -2.75 -18.51 -7.76
N LYS A 123 -3.38 -17.41 -7.31
CA LYS A 123 -3.50 -16.17 -8.10
C LYS A 123 -2.17 -15.45 -8.27
N ASN A 124 -1.26 -15.62 -7.32
CA ASN A 124 0.11 -15.15 -7.42
C ASN A 124 1.04 -16.33 -7.73
N GLN A 125 1.79 -16.22 -8.83
CA GLN A 125 2.70 -17.26 -9.34
C GLN A 125 4.16 -17.01 -8.93
N GLU A 126 4.41 -16.00 -8.11
CA GLU A 126 5.72 -15.72 -7.56
C GLU A 126 6.12 -16.77 -6.51
N SER A 127 7.40 -17.12 -6.46
CA SER A 127 7.90 -18.19 -5.60
C SER A 127 7.67 -17.93 -4.10
N TRP A 128 7.72 -16.68 -3.66
CA TRP A 128 7.48 -16.31 -2.26
C TRP A 128 6.01 -16.43 -1.84
N ALA A 129 5.07 -16.41 -2.80
CA ALA A 129 3.64 -16.48 -2.53
C ALA A 129 3.09 -17.91 -2.51
N MET A 130 3.92 -18.90 -2.88
CA MET A 130 3.56 -20.32 -2.85
C MET A 130 3.60 -20.91 -1.43
N ASP A 131 4.37 -20.29 -0.53
CA ASP A 131 4.57 -20.76 0.85
C ASP A 131 3.63 -20.11 1.87
N LEU A 132 2.72 -19.22 1.44
CA LEU A 132 1.80 -18.50 2.32
C LEU A 132 0.37 -19.08 2.20
N GLU A 133 -0.04 -19.84 3.21
CA GLU A 133 -1.41 -20.37 3.28
C GLU A 133 -2.36 -19.40 4.01
N LEU A 134 -3.62 -19.37 3.58
CA LEU A 134 -4.71 -18.56 4.17
C LEU A 134 -4.90 -18.82 5.67
N GLU A 135 -4.53 -20.02 6.10
CA GLU A 135 -4.71 -20.55 7.45
C GLU A 135 -3.64 -20.03 8.42
N ASP A 136 -2.49 -19.58 7.90
CA ASP A 136 -1.40 -19.00 8.69
C ASP A 136 -1.60 -17.51 8.95
N LEU A 137 -2.56 -16.87 8.24
CA LEU A 137 -2.84 -15.45 8.38
C LEU A 137 -4.05 -15.20 9.29
N LYS A 138 -3.90 -14.21 10.15
CA LYS A 138 -4.95 -13.71 11.04
C LYS A 138 -5.06 -12.20 10.99
N LEU A 139 -6.26 -11.68 11.18
CA LEU A 139 -6.47 -10.27 11.42
C LEU A 139 -6.26 -9.97 12.91
N LEU A 140 -5.63 -8.84 13.20
CA LEU A 140 -5.52 -8.32 14.56
C LEU A 140 -6.61 -7.27 14.78
N CYS A 141 -7.51 -7.54 15.72
CA CYS A 141 -8.68 -6.70 15.97
C CYS A 141 -8.38 -5.61 17.03
N PRO A 142 -9.05 -4.44 16.96
CA PRO A 142 -8.82 -3.35 17.92
C PRO A 142 -9.17 -3.69 19.38
N ASP A 143 -10.03 -4.68 19.60
CA ASP A 143 -10.41 -5.20 20.91
C ASP A 143 -9.39 -6.20 21.49
N GLY A 144 -8.31 -6.48 20.74
CA GLY A 144 -7.23 -7.37 21.14
C GLY A 144 -7.44 -8.84 20.77
N THR A 145 -8.55 -9.20 20.12
CA THR A 145 -8.75 -10.56 19.60
C THR A 145 -8.09 -10.75 18.24
N ASP A 146 -8.01 -11.99 17.79
CA ASP A 146 -7.71 -12.33 16.40
C ASP A 146 -8.99 -12.77 15.65
N ALA A 147 -8.98 -12.65 14.33
CA ALA A 147 -10.10 -13.08 13.48
C ALA A 147 -9.61 -13.65 12.15
N SER A 148 -10.49 -14.37 11.46
CA SER A 148 -10.21 -14.87 10.10
C SER A 148 -10.05 -13.69 9.12
N PRO A 149 -9.18 -13.79 8.09
CA PRO A 149 -9.11 -12.82 7.00
C PRO A 149 -10.48 -12.50 6.36
N PHE A 150 -11.42 -13.45 6.38
CA PHE A 150 -12.77 -13.27 5.85
C PHE A 150 -13.66 -12.33 6.69
N ASP A 151 -13.34 -12.12 7.96
CA ASP A 151 -14.13 -11.31 8.92
C ASP A 151 -13.73 -9.83 8.93
N HIS A 152 -13.01 -9.36 7.91
CA HIS A 152 -12.51 -7.97 7.81
C HIS A 152 -13.58 -6.89 7.95
N LYS A 153 -14.86 -7.19 7.66
CA LYS A 153 -15.97 -6.23 7.85
C LYS A 153 -16.24 -5.93 9.33
N LEU A 154 -15.98 -6.89 10.21
CA LEU A 154 -16.16 -6.77 11.65
C LEU A 154 -14.83 -6.48 12.37
N CYS A 155 -13.72 -7.01 11.85
CA CYS A 155 -12.38 -6.82 12.41
C CYS A 155 -11.48 -6.04 11.43
N HIS A 156 -11.38 -4.73 11.63
CA HIS A 156 -10.46 -3.85 10.90
C HIS A 156 -10.06 -2.64 11.76
N LEU A 157 -8.89 -2.07 11.47
CA LEU A 157 -8.41 -0.88 12.20
C LEU A 157 -9.18 0.39 11.83
N ALA A 158 -9.54 0.54 10.55
CA ALA A 158 -10.32 1.67 10.05
C ALA A 158 -10.88 1.37 8.64
N ALA A 159 -12.02 2.01 8.31
CA ALA A 159 -12.47 2.12 6.94
C ALA A 159 -11.70 3.24 6.23
N VAL A 160 -11.03 2.91 5.12
CA VAL A 160 -10.23 3.87 4.33
C VAL A 160 -11.00 4.23 3.06
N PRO A 161 -11.14 5.53 2.71
CA PRO A 161 -11.81 5.92 1.47
C PRO A 161 -11.08 5.36 0.24
N ALA A 162 -11.85 5.11 -0.83
CA ALA A 162 -11.29 4.66 -2.09
C ALA A 162 -10.27 5.67 -2.66
N ARG A 163 -9.33 5.19 -3.47
CA ARG A 163 -8.39 6.05 -4.20
C ARG A 163 -9.18 7.00 -5.11
N ALA A 164 -8.77 8.27 -5.14
CA ALA A 164 -9.47 9.32 -5.86
C ALA A 164 -8.59 9.98 -6.92
N VAL A 165 -9.21 10.42 -8.02
CA VAL A 165 -8.57 11.32 -9.00
C VAL A 165 -8.73 12.75 -8.48
N VAL A 166 -7.62 13.40 -8.12
CA VAL A 166 -7.61 14.79 -7.66
C VAL A 166 -7.34 15.70 -8.85
N VAL A 167 -8.23 16.68 -9.06
CA VAL A 167 -8.15 17.65 -10.15
C VAL A 167 -8.38 19.05 -9.62
N ARG A 168 -7.96 20.05 -10.40
CA ARG A 168 -8.32 21.43 -10.12
C ARG A 168 -9.83 21.61 -10.31
N LEU A 169 -10.41 22.59 -9.63
CA LEU A 169 -11.87 22.80 -9.62
C LEU A 169 -12.40 23.08 -11.03
N GLU A 170 -11.66 23.85 -11.83
CA GLU A 170 -11.98 24.19 -13.21
C GLU A 170 -12.04 22.97 -14.15
N ASP A 171 -11.30 21.90 -13.84
CA ASP A 171 -11.22 20.70 -14.66
C ASP A 171 -12.20 19.60 -14.21
N LYS A 172 -12.88 19.78 -13.06
CA LYS A 172 -13.75 18.79 -12.42
C LYS A 172 -14.74 18.17 -13.40
N CYS A 173 -15.56 19.00 -14.06
CA CYS A 173 -16.62 18.53 -14.94
C CYS A 173 -16.08 17.84 -16.19
N ARG A 174 -14.96 18.33 -16.74
CA ARG A 174 -14.32 17.77 -17.94
C ARG A 174 -13.77 16.38 -17.65
N VAL A 175 -13.07 16.22 -16.52
CA VAL A 175 -12.46 14.95 -16.12
C VAL A 175 -13.55 13.95 -15.71
N TYR A 176 -14.55 14.37 -14.94
CA TYR A 176 -15.67 13.50 -14.57
C TYR A 176 -16.38 12.92 -15.79
N LYS A 177 -16.79 13.77 -16.75
CA LYS A 177 -17.43 13.32 -18.01
C LYS A 177 -16.52 12.44 -18.87
N PHE A 178 -15.21 12.65 -18.81
CA PHE A 178 -14.26 11.77 -19.49
C PHE A 178 -14.23 10.39 -18.83
N LEU A 179 -14.08 10.33 -17.50
CA LEU A 179 -14.05 9.10 -16.71
C LEU A 179 -15.35 8.30 -16.87
N GLU A 180 -16.50 8.96 -16.77
CA GLU A 180 -17.81 8.35 -16.97
C GLU A 180 -17.89 7.65 -18.33
N ARG A 181 -17.49 8.32 -19.42
CA ARG A 181 -17.50 7.74 -20.77
C ARG A 181 -16.57 6.54 -20.94
N VAL A 182 -15.39 6.56 -20.33
CA VAL A 182 -14.45 5.43 -20.43
C VAL A 182 -14.82 4.28 -19.49
N GLN A 183 -15.66 4.53 -18.48
CA GLN A 183 -16.15 3.54 -17.51
C GLN A 183 -17.45 2.84 -17.96
N VAL A 184 -18.07 3.18 -19.11
CA VAL A 184 -19.31 2.56 -19.65
C VAL A 184 -19.22 1.04 -19.91
N GLY A 185 -18.14 0.36 -19.51
CA GLY A 185 -18.01 -1.11 -19.49
C GLY A 185 -17.69 -1.73 -18.13
N VAL A 186 -17.68 -0.95 -17.04
CA VAL A 186 -17.34 -1.42 -15.68
C VAL A 186 -18.47 -1.02 -14.74
N GLU A 187 -19.23 -1.99 -14.22
CA GLU A 187 -20.22 -1.76 -13.16
C GLU A 187 -19.53 -1.19 -11.92
N LEU A 188 -19.58 0.13 -11.76
CA LEU A 188 -19.26 0.80 -10.50
C LEU A 188 -20.55 1.36 -9.92
N THR A 189 -20.81 1.04 -8.66
CA THR A 189 -21.94 1.56 -7.90
C THR A 189 -21.86 3.09 -7.85
N ASN A 190 -22.88 3.72 -8.42
CA ASN A 190 -23.01 5.17 -8.56
C ASN A 190 -23.24 5.86 -7.21
N ASP A 191 -22.20 6.43 -6.61
CA ASP A 191 -22.34 7.27 -5.40
C ASP A 191 -21.80 8.71 -5.59
N MET A 192 -21.88 9.26 -6.81
CA MET A 192 -21.72 10.71 -6.99
C MET A 192 -22.87 11.27 -7.83
N PRO A 193 -23.73 12.13 -7.26
CA PRO A 193 -24.92 12.55 -7.95
C PRO A 193 -24.58 13.56 -9.07
N ALA A 194 -25.18 13.30 -10.23
CA ALA A 194 -24.96 14.01 -11.50
C ALA A 194 -25.24 15.53 -11.46
N TRP A 195 -25.87 16.05 -10.41
CA TRP A 195 -26.14 17.48 -10.25
C TRP A 195 -24.88 18.32 -9.99
N SER A 196 -23.76 17.70 -9.62
CA SER A 196 -22.52 18.38 -9.24
C SER A 196 -21.64 18.90 -10.41
N CYS A 197 -22.11 18.73 -11.65
CA CYS A 197 -21.46 19.17 -12.89
C CYS A 197 -22.39 19.98 -13.82
N LEU A 198 -23.51 20.50 -13.30
CA LEU A 198 -24.39 21.39 -14.06
C LEU A 198 -23.68 22.75 -14.26
N PRO A 199 -23.71 23.34 -15.47
CA PRO A 199 -23.36 24.75 -15.63
C PRO A 199 -24.35 25.61 -14.85
N GLU A 200 -23.86 26.72 -14.28
CA GLU A 200 -24.72 27.80 -13.77
C GLU A 200 -25.66 28.35 -14.84
#